data_AF-A0AAD6YMI5-F1
#
_entry.id   AF-A0AAD6YMI5-F1
#
_cell.length_a   1.000
_cell.length_b   1.000
_cell.length_c   1.000
_cell.angle_alpha   90.00
_cell.angle_beta   90.00
_cell.angle_gamma   90.00
#
_symmetry.space_group_name_H-M   'P 1'
#
loop_
_entity.id
_entity.type
_entity.pdbx_description
1 polymer ?
#
loop_
_entity_poly.entity_id
_entity_poly.type
_entity_poly.pdbx_seq_one_letter_code
_entity_poly.pdbx_strand_id
1 'polypeptide(L)'
;PTYTRALELIDGLNISGFGKKSITRMQFANFLAIEGLCQQPTIEEMGSIVWQNRKGALQGLILLGFDVYPKSQVIRAFKCVHDFIGDNLSDSDLRQLGYGTIFLEHLLCKITRW
;
A
#
# COMPACT_ATOMS: atom_id res chain seq x y z
N PRO A 1 -10.76 -4.95 13.53
CA PRO A 1 -9.99 -6.11 13.02
C PRO A 1 -8.69 -5.62 12.36
N THR A 2 -7.60 -6.39 12.38
CA THR A 2 -6.34 -6.03 11.68
C THR A 2 -6.53 -6.02 10.16
N TYR A 3 -5.67 -5.30 9.42
CA TYR A 3 -5.70 -5.30 7.95
C TYR A 3 -5.49 -6.70 7.36
N THR A 4 -4.51 -7.46 7.85
CA THR A 4 -4.29 -8.87 7.45
C THR A 4 -5.54 -9.73 7.66
N ARG A 5 -6.23 -9.58 8.80
CA ARG A 5 -7.47 -10.33 9.06
C ARG A 5 -8.60 -9.97 8.08
N ALA A 6 -8.70 -8.71 7.66
CA ALA A 6 -9.67 -8.31 6.65
C ALA A 6 -9.36 -9.00 5.30
N LEU A 7 -8.09 -9.04 4.90
CA LEU A 7 -7.65 -9.74 3.70
C LEU A 7 -7.95 -11.25 3.73
N GLU A 8 -7.77 -11.91 4.87
CA GLU A 8 -8.13 -13.33 5.04
C GLU A 8 -9.63 -13.57 4.95
N LEU A 9 -10.44 -12.68 5.54
CA LEU A 9 -11.89 -12.75 5.45
C LEU A 9 -12.34 -12.64 4.00
N ILE A 10 -11.78 -11.70 3.25
CA ILE A 10 -12.06 -11.49 1.83
C ILE A 10 -11.69 -12.75 1.01
N ASP A 11 -10.52 -13.35 1.28
CA ASP A 11 -10.12 -14.60 0.64
C ASP A 11 -11.14 -15.73 0.92
N GLY A 12 -11.66 -15.79 2.15
CA GLY A 12 -12.65 -16.78 2.56
C GLY A 12 -14.01 -16.66 1.85
N LEU A 13 -14.33 -15.49 1.27
CA LEU A 13 -15.57 -15.30 0.50
C LEU A 13 -15.55 -16.02 -0.86
N ASN A 14 -14.37 -16.45 -1.34
CA ASN A 14 -14.20 -17.13 -2.63
C ASN A 14 -14.87 -16.41 -3.83
N ILE A 15 -14.89 -15.08 -3.80
CA ILE A 15 -15.44 -14.26 -4.89
C ILE A 15 -14.46 -14.25 -6.05
N SER A 16 -14.94 -14.56 -7.26
CA SER A 16 -14.13 -14.47 -8.48
C SER A 16 -13.54 -13.07 -8.65
N GLY A 17 -12.26 -12.98 -9.00
CA GLY A 17 -11.54 -11.70 -9.11
C GLY A 17 -10.91 -11.20 -7.80
N PHE A 18 -11.16 -11.83 -6.66
CA PHE A 18 -10.57 -11.47 -5.35
C PHE A 18 -9.40 -12.38 -4.95
N GLY A 19 -8.71 -13.01 -5.91
CA GLY A 19 -7.57 -13.89 -5.61
C GLY A 19 -6.42 -13.18 -4.88
N LYS A 20 -5.51 -13.97 -4.27
CA LYS A 20 -4.40 -13.47 -3.41
C LYS A 20 -3.46 -12.44 -4.04
N LYS A 21 -3.35 -12.40 -5.38
CA LYS A 21 -2.54 -11.43 -6.14
C LYS A 21 -3.38 -10.35 -6.84
N SER A 22 -4.67 -10.29 -6.52
CA SER A 22 -5.60 -9.36 -7.14
C SER A 22 -5.48 -7.98 -6.52
N ILE A 23 -5.42 -6.96 -7.38
CA ILE A 23 -5.53 -5.57 -6.95
C ILE A 23 -6.91 -5.32 -6.34
N THR A 24 -7.98 -5.92 -6.89
CA THR A 24 -9.36 -5.73 -6.42
C THR A 24 -9.51 -6.14 -4.96
N ARG A 25 -8.87 -7.25 -4.57
CA ARG A 25 -8.82 -7.72 -3.18
C ARG A 25 -8.19 -6.69 -2.25
N MET A 26 -7.02 -6.17 -2.62
CA MET A 26 -6.30 -5.15 -1.86
C MET A 26 -7.12 -3.85 -1.78
N GLN A 27 -7.70 -3.42 -2.90
CA GLN A 27 -8.50 -2.19 -2.98
C GLN A 27 -9.75 -2.28 -2.11
N PHE A 28 -10.39 -3.45 -2.04
CA PHE A 28 -11.52 -3.66 -1.12
C PHE A 28 -11.07 -3.59 0.34
N ALA A 29 -9.94 -4.21 0.71
CA ALA A 29 -9.40 -4.07 2.07
C ALA A 29 -8.96 -2.64 2.41
N ASN A 30 -8.42 -1.89 1.45
CA ASN A 30 -8.13 -0.47 1.60
C ASN A 30 -9.39 0.32 1.92
N PHE A 31 -10.48 0.04 1.20
CA PHE A 31 -11.78 0.68 1.46
C PHE A 31 -12.28 0.38 2.88
N LEU A 32 -12.21 -0.88 3.34
CA LEU A 32 -12.58 -1.23 4.71
C LEU A 32 -11.73 -0.50 5.76
N ALA A 33 -10.44 -0.29 5.49
CA ALA A 33 -9.54 0.43 6.40
C ALA A 33 -9.85 1.93 6.43
N ILE A 34 -10.15 2.54 5.28
CA ILE A 34 -10.53 3.95 5.14
C ILE A 34 -11.85 4.23 5.89
N GLU A 35 -12.83 3.33 5.76
CA GLU A 35 -14.11 3.42 6.46
C GLU A 35 -14.03 3.05 7.97
N GLY A 36 -12.84 2.74 8.49
CA GLY A 36 -12.64 2.39 9.89
C GLY A 36 -13.19 1.01 10.29
N LEU A 37 -13.58 0.18 9.32
CA LEU A 37 -14.06 -1.19 9.53
C LEU A 37 -12.90 -2.17 9.83
N CYS A 38 -11.68 -1.83 9.44
CA CYS A 38 -10.45 -2.48 9.89
C CYS A 38 -9.33 -1.47 10.15
N GLN A 39 -8.25 -1.92 10.77
CA GLN A 39 -7.07 -1.11 11.03
C GLN A 39 -6.36 -0.76 9.72
N GLN A 40 -5.71 0.40 9.68
CA GLN A 40 -4.81 0.78 8.61
C GLN A 40 -3.65 -0.23 8.49
N PRO A 41 -3.18 -0.54 7.26
CA PRO A 41 -2.06 -1.45 7.10
C PRO A 41 -0.77 -0.83 7.62
N THR A 42 0.04 -1.65 8.26
CA THR A 42 1.43 -1.32 8.59
C THR A 42 2.28 -1.18 7.33
N ILE A 43 3.48 -0.59 7.47
CA ILE A 43 4.48 -0.49 6.40
C ILE A 43 4.87 -1.89 5.89
N GLU A 44 5.01 -2.85 6.80
CA GLU A 44 5.36 -4.23 6.50
C GLU A 44 4.25 -4.95 5.74
N GLU A 45 2.98 -4.76 6.15
CA GLU A 45 1.82 -5.31 5.45
C GLU A 45 1.70 -4.73 4.03
N MET A 46 1.69 -3.40 3.91
CA MET A 46 1.53 -2.75 2.60
C MET A 46 2.72 -3.02 1.68
N GLY A 47 3.95 -2.91 2.19
CA GLY A 47 5.16 -3.24 1.42
C GLY A 47 5.20 -4.71 0.98
N SER A 48 4.68 -5.63 1.82
CA SER A 48 4.51 -7.04 1.43
C SER A 48 3.52 -7.20 0.28
N ILE A 49 2.42 -6.45 0.29
CA ILE A 49 1.40 -6.49 -0.77
C ILE A 49 1.94 -5.89 -2.07
N VAL A 50 2.68 -4.78 -1.99
CA VAL A 50 3.38 -4.17 -3.14
C VAL A 50 4.32 -5.19 -3.80
N TRP A 51 5.11 -5.92 -3.00
CA TRP A 51 5.94 -7.02 -3.48
C TRP A 51 5.13 -8.17 -4.10
N GLN A 52 4.00 -8.56 -3.50
CA GLN A 52 3.19 -9.68 -4.00
C GLN A 52 2.46 -9.36 -5.31
N ASN A 53 1.89 -8.15 -5.41
CA ASN A 53 1.06 -7.75 -6.55
C ASN A 53 1.91 -7.48 -7.80
N ARG A 54 3.14 -6.95 -7.66
CA ARG A 54 4.02 -6.60 -8.79
C ARG A 54 3.37 -5.61 -9.77
N LYS A 55 2.72 -4.57 -9.23
CA LYS A 55 1.95 -3.58 -10.01
C LYS A 55 2.55 -2.17 -9.87
N GLY A 56 1.73 -1.14 -10.10
CA GLY A 56 2.16 0.25 -10.21
C GLY A 56 3.03 0.74 -9.06
N ALA A 57 2.68 0.45 -7.82
CA ALA A 57 3.45 0.93 -6.67
C ALA A 57 4.91 0.41 -6.66
N LEU A 58 5.13 -0.83 -7.09
CA LEU A 58 6.48 -1.38 -7.23
C LEU A 58 7.27 -0.66 -8.33
N GLN A 59 6.62 -0.41 -9.47
CA GLN A 59 7.22 0.34 -10.56
C GLN A 59 7.50 1.80 -10.16
N GLY A 60 6.66 2.41 -9.33
CA GLY A 60 6.89 3.74 -8.77
C GLY A 60 8.18 3.80 -7.95
N LEU A 61 8.43 2.79 -7.10
CA LEU A 61 9.69 2.69 -6.36
C LEU A 61 10.91 2.57 -7.28
N ILE A 62 10.81 1.78 -8.36
CA ILE A 62 11.87 1.64 -9.37
C ILE A 62 12.14 3.00 -10.04
N LEU A 63 11.10 3.73 -10.42
CA LEU A 63 11.24 5.05 -11.06
C LEU A 63 11.87 6.10 -10.14
N LEU A 64 11.64 5.99 -8.82
CA LEU A 64 12.31 6.82 -7.82
C LEU A 64 13.78 6.42 -7.58
N GLY A 65 14.30 5.41 -8.28
CA GLY A 65 15.70 5.00 -8.24
C GLY A 65 16.03 3.97 -7.16
N PHE A 66 15.04 3.35 -6.52
CA PHE A 66 15.29 2.30 -5.52
C PHE A 66 15.58 0.95 -6.18
N ASP A 67 16.52 0.20 -5.58
CA ASP A 67 16.58 -1.25 -5.77
C ASP A 67 15.43 -1.90 -4.98
N VAL A 68 14.69 -2.79 -5.63
CA VAL A 68 13.42 -3.37 -5.14
C VAL A 68 13.48 -4.90 -5.07
N TYR A 69 14.69 -5.45 -4.93
CA TYR A 69 14.90 -6.88 -4.75
C TYR A 69 15.95 -7.16 -3.66
N PRO A 70 15.68 -8.01 -2.66
CA PRO A 70 14.49 -8.86 -2.46
C PRO A 70 13.32 -8.13 -1.77
N LYS A 71 12.27 -8.86 -1.35
CA LYS A 71 11.08 -8.33 -0.64
C LYS A 71 11.41 -7.31 0.45
N SER A 72 12.46 -7.56 1.24
CA SER A 72 12.88 -6.65 2.32
C SER A 72 13.31 -5.28 1.81
N GLN A 73 13.89 -5.19 0.62
CA GLN A 73 14.23 -3.90 0.02
C GLN A 73 12.97 -3.13 -0.40
N VAL A 74 11.93 -3.79 -0.91
CA VAL A 74 10.64 -3.12 -1.19
C VAL A 74 10.05 -2.50 0.06
N ILE A 75 10.04 -3.22 1.18
CA ILE A 75 9.52 -2.70 2.46
C ILE A 75 10.35 -1.50 2.92
N ARG A 76 11.69 -1.57 2.83
CA ARG A 76 12.58 -0.46 3.20
C ARG A 76 12.44 0.75 2.29
N ALA A 77 12.34 0.55 0.98
CA ALA A 77 12.13 1.61 0.01
C ALA A 77 10.77 2.29 0.24
N PHE A 78 9.72 1.49 0.44
CA PHE A 78 8.39 2.00 0.79
C PHE A 78 8.42 2.81 2.08
N LYS A 79 9.09 2.31 3.13
CA LYS A 79 9.31 3.05 4.38
C LYS A 79 10.06 4.36 4.15
N CYS A 80 11.15 4.33 3.38
CA CYS A 80 11.96 5.50 3.09
C CYS A 80 11.13 6.62 2.45
N VAL A 81 10.33 6.28 1.43
CA VAL A 81 9.45 7.27 0.79
C VAL A 81 8.34 7.73 1.73
N HIS A 82 7.78 6.83 2.53
CA HIS A 82 6.78 7.18 3.53
C HIS A 82 7.32 8.22 4.52
N ASP A 83 8.42 7.89 5.18
CA ASP A 83 9.07 8.76 6.17
C ASP A 83 9.49 10.09 5.54
N PHE A 84 10.08 10.06 4.34
CA PHE A 84 10.44 11.29 3.61
C PHE A 84 9.25 12.23 3.41
N ILE A 85 8.08 11.72 3.00
CA ILE A 85 6.88 12.55 2.85
C ILE A 85 6.41 13.09 4.21
N GLY A 86 6.41 12.24 5.25
CA GLY A 86 5.98 12.61 6.60
C GLY A 86 6.86 13.70 7.22
N ASP A 87 8.16 13.67 6.95
CA ASP A 87 9.13 14.61 7.49
C ASP A 87 9.18 15.94 6.72
N ASN A 88 8.66 15.98 5.49
CA ASN A 88 8.79 17.15 4.59
C ASN A 88 7.47 17.89 4.32
N LEU A 89 6.32 17.36 4.74
CA LEU A 89 5.03 18.03 4.61
C LEU A 89 4.52 18.53 5.96
N SER A 90 3.73 19.60 5.94
CA SER A 90 3.10 20.09 7.17
C SER A 90 2.01 19.13 7.64
N ASP A 91 1.72 19.10 8.94
CA ASP A 91 0.60 18.32 9.49
C ASP A 91 -0.74 18.65 8.82
N SER A 92 -0.92 19.90 8.37
CA SER A 92 -2.11 20.31 7.64
C SER A 92 -2.22 19.61 6.29
N ASP A 93 -1.12 19.57 5.54
CA ASP A 93 -1.06 18.90 4.23
C ASP A 93 -1.21 17.38 4.40
N LEU A 94 -0.52 16.80 5.37
CA LEU A 94 -0.63 15.37 5.69
C LEU A 94 -2.06 14.96 6.02
N ARG A 95 -2.80 15.79 6.79
CA ARG A 95 -4.23 15.56 7.06
C ARG A 95 -5.09 15.69 5.81
N GLN A 96 -4.86 16.71 4.99
CA GLN A 96 -5.65 16.91 3.74
C GLN A 96 -5.45 15.77 2.74
N LEU A 97 -4.24 15.20 2.68
CA LEU A 97 -3.90 14.09 1.80
C LEU A 97 -4.38 12.74 2.31
N GLY A 98 -4.82 12.64 3.57
CA GLY A 98 -5.10 11.35 4.21
C GLY A 98 -3.83 10.50 4.32
N TYR A 99 -2.73 11.12 4.75
CA TYR A 99 -1.41 10.50 4.78
C TYR A 99 -1.39 9.17 5.54
N GLY A 100 -0.71 8.19 4.94
CA GLY A 100 -0.57 6.85 5.47
C GLY A 100 -0.08 5.88 4.39
N THR A 101 -0.06 4.59 4.72
CA THR A 101 0.44 3.53 3.84
C THR A 101 -0.43 3.34 2.60
N ILE A 102 -1.76 3.43 2.72
CA ILE A 102 -2.68 3.38 1.58
C ILE A 102 -2.46 4.58 0.64
N PHE A 103 -2.33 5.78 1.20
CA PHE A 103 -2.02 6.99 0.43
C PHE A 103 -0.74 6.81 -0.39
N LEU A 104 0.34 6.32 0.24
CA LEU A 104 1.61 6.12 -0.45
C LEU A 104 1.52 5.07 -1.56
N GLU A 105 0.81 3.95 -1.34
CA GLU A 105 0.59 2.95 -2.39
C GLU A 105 -0.11 3.55 -3.61
N HIS A 106 -1.18 4.34 -3.37
CA HIS A 106 -1.89 5.04 -4.43
C HIS A 106 -1.00 6.06 -5.14
N LEU A 107 -0.23 6.87 -4.40
CA LEU A 107 0.70 7.85 -4.96
C LEU A 107 1.73 7.18 -5.89
N LEU A 108 2.41 6.13 -5.41
CA LEU A 108 3.40 5.39 -6.19
C LEU A 108 2.80 4.76 -7.45
N CYS A 109 1.55 4.27 -7.37
CA CYS A 109 0.80 3.77 -8.52
C CYS A 109 0.47 4.84 -9.58
N LYS A 110 0.48 6.13 -9.21
CA LYS A 110 0.22 7.24 -10.14
C LYS A 110 1.49 7.84 -10.71
N ILE A 111 2.61 7.83 -9.97
CA ILE A 111 3.90 8.31 -10.47
C ILE A 111 4.30 7.62 -11.78
N THR A 112 3.97 6.34 -11.95
CA THR A 112 4.27 5.60 -13.20
C THR A 112 3.46 6.06 -14.43
N ARG A 113 2.52 6.98 -14.27
CA ARG A 113 1.62 7.46 -15.34
C ARG A 113 1.99 8.87 -15.83
N TRP A 114 3.04 9.47 -15.27
CA TRP A 114 3.50 10.82 -15.59
C TRP A 114 4.94 10.79 -16.09
#